data_AF-A0A4P5W1T7-F1
#
_entry.id   AF-A0A4P5W1T7-F1
#
_cell.length_a   1.000
_cell.length_b   1.000
_cell.length_c   1.000
_cell.angle_alpha   90.00
_cell.angle_beta   90.00
_cell.angle_gamma   90.00
#
_symmetry.space_group_name_H-M   'P 1'
#
loop_
_entity.id
_entity.type
_entity.pdbx_description
1 polymer ?
#
loop_
_entity_poly.entity_id
_entity_poly.type
_entity_poly.pdbx_seq_one_letter_code
_entity_poly.pdbx_strand_id
1 'polypeptide(L)'
;MPAQTLTKQATSTTTATASTTGATKTTSTATGSGAGITANNAAAHQDTLGNAGVAQSVGVAAGGAAGVAGPSWSKDEIIGIQTELQRAGLYAKKIDGQLGSGTRAGLTAAFGGEHWSGLGAAEALVQLKALAPGLSAGSTSWSTDQKKAVQRELARLGLYTSTIDGDLGKGSKAALVEAFGSDEWARLSAEEALKRLMSATPSAAAGGIRYGEMFKDGLLDMTLGLGFDEGDWHLSAAPKILEALKVRGFKEDAGGAAELYKKAGRKLGDSTFGKYFVKRGAINWKPPAGAARPVDVVLRFVTNGASGKSKTDGEGGRAANAYLEGMQSSDVSYYAGHGRYGSGPDFDRNMRFQTLNAKGDVEKEYDDYSVLEKDLAAEGAATKRSAWAVYQARSKAGTVKMLGVNEGNLMMNPTNAHSGEFGGNAMYESLKTAGKKPVTGKDGALGQTDKPYRLMVFDGCRTQDYKKSVRGTPNTSVKDASVIDTTRVTYWGDEAETIGAFIDGVLATESSKGLTGKMDAKQQVDTSSAFEFS
;
A
#
# COMPACT_ATOMS: atom_id res chain seq x y z
N MET A 1 -50.88 -18.81 -27.81
CA MET A 1 -49.46 -18.38 -27.89
C MET A 1 -48.62 -19.59 -27.51
N PRO A 2 -47.94 -20.28 -28.46
CA PRO A 2 -47.20 -21.49 -28.14
C PRO A 2 -45.71 -21.22 -27.91
N ALA A 3 -45.18 -21.98 -26.96
CA ALA A 3 -43.81 -21.98 -26.47
C ALA A 3 -42.79 -22.40 -27.54
N GLN A 4 -41.64 -21.72 -27.57
CA GLN A 4 -40.50 -22.09 -28.39
C GLN A 4 -39.58 -23.05 -27.63
N THR A 5 -39.38 -24.23 -28.22
CA THR A 5 -38.43 -25.25 -27.81
C THR A 5 -37.06 -24.92 -28.42
N LEU A 6 -36.02 -24.76 -27.60
CA LEU A 6 -34.63 -24.59 -28.05
C LEU A 6 -33.93 -25.94 -28.11
N THR A 7 -33.60 -26.38 -29.32
CA THR A 7 -32.83 -27.59 -29.62
C THR A 7 -31.33 -27.31 -29.47
N LYS A 8 -30.62 -28.06 -28.63
CA LYS A 8 -29.15 -28.03 -28.52
C LYS A 8 -28.53 -28.79 -29.70
N GLN A 9 -27.70 -28.11 -30.50
CA GLN A 9 -26.77 -28.73 -31.45
C GLN A 9 -25.50 -29.18 -30.70
N ALA A 10 -25.17 -30.47 -30.83
CA ALA A 10 -23.89 -31.02 -30.40
C ALA A 10 -22.89 -30.92 -31.57
N THR A 11 -21.78 -30.23 -31.36
CA THR A 11 -20.62 -30.24 -32.26
C THR A 11 -19.66 -31.34 -31.82
N SER A 12 -19.44 -32.32 -32.70
CA SER A 12 -18.40 -33.33 -32.56
C SER A 12 -17.06 -32.73 -33.02
N THR A 13 -16.02 -32.83 -32.19
CA THR A 13 -14.65 -32.48 -32.57
C THR A 13 -13.86 -33.77 -32.68
N THR A 14 -13.40 -34.07 -33.89
CA THR A 14 -12.59 -35.24 -34.24
C THR A 14 -11.12 -34.93 -33.94
N THR A 15 -10.50 -35.68 -33.02
CA THR A 15 -9.07 -35.57 -32.72
C THR A 15 -8.28 -36.48 -33.66
N ALA A 16 -7.50 -35.90 -34.57
CA ALA A 16 -6.54 -36.63 -35.39
C ALA A 16 -5.23 -36.81 -34.61
N THR A 17 -4.85 -38.07 -34.38
CA THR A 17 -3.57 -38.48 -33.79
C THR A 17 -2.55 -38.63 -34.91
N ALA A 18 -1.46 -37.87 -34.89
CA ALA A 18 -0.32 -38.07 -35.79
C ALA A 18 0.90 -38.47 -34.96
N SER A 19 1.30 -39.74 -35.10
CA SER A 19 2.52 -40.32 -34.57
C SER A 19 3.65 -40.13 -35.59
N THR A 20 4.79 -39.61 -35.18
CA THR A 20 6.06 -39.84 -35.88
C THR A 20 7.20 -39.93 -34.86
N THR A 21 7.71 -41.14 -34.66
CA THR A 21 8.98 -41.42 -33.99
C THR A 21 10.03 -41.66 -35.06
N GLY A 22 11.06 -40.82 -35.10
CA GLY A 22 12.23 -40.99 -35.95
C GLY A 22 13.48 -40.78 -35.10
N ALA A 23 14.11 -41.88 -34.71
CA ALA A 23 15.38 -41.88 -34.00
C ALA A 23 16.54 -41.68 -34.98
N THR A 24 17.48 -40.81 -34.66
CA THR A 24 18.82 -40.82 -35.27
C THR A 24 19.85 -40.60 -34.19
N LYS A 25 20.72 -41.60 -34.04
CA LYS A 25 21.79 -41.72 -33.06
C LYS A 25 23.07 -41.25 -33.72
N THR A 26 23.62 -40.11 -33.29
CA THR A 26 24.97 -39.66 -33.65
C THR A 26 25.86 -39.69 -32.43
N THR A 27 26.75 -40.67 -32.41
CA THR A 27 27.93 -40.74 -31.55
C THR A 27 29.02 -39.84 -32.11
N SER A 28 29.55 -38.91 -31.31
CA SER A 28 30.85 -38.29 -31.55
C SER A 28 31.73 -38.38 -30.31
N THR A 29 32.76 -39.20 -30.41
CA THR A 29 33.92 -39.25 -29.53
C THR A 29 34.84 -38.06 -29.80
N ALA A 30 35.26 -37.35 -28.75
CA ALA A 30 36.46 -36.51 -28.80
C ALA A 30 37.19 -36.60 -27.45
N THR A 31 38.29 -37.36 -27.47
CA THR A 31 39.40 -37.32 -26.51
C THR A 31 40.25 -36.07 -26.78
N GLY A 32 40.62 -35.34 -25.73
CA GLY A 32 41.58 -34.24 -25.82
C GLY A 32 41.97 -33.73 -24.43
N SER A 33 43.22 -33.95 -24.08
CA SER A 33 43.89 -33.81 -22.78
C SER A 33 44.39 -32.40 -22.43
N GLY A 34 44.57 -32.16 -21.12
CA GLY A 34 45.48 -31.14 -20.53
C GLY A 34 44.77 -29.85 -20.12
N ALA A 35 45.01 -29.20 -18.99
CA ALA A 35 46.04 -29.33 -17.96
C ALA A 35 45.45 -28.82 -16.63
N GLY A 36 46.00 -29.28 -15.51
CA GLY A 36 45.58 -28.85 -14.17
C GLY A 36 45.90 -27.39 -13.88
N ILE A 37 45.14 -26.79 -12.96
CA ILE A 37 45.57 -25.77 -12.01
C ILE A 37 44.64 -25.86 -10.78
N THR A 38 45.30 -25.76 -9.64
CA THR A 38 44.90 -25.82 -8.23
C THR A 38 43.68 -24.98 -7.83
N ALA A 39 42.91 -25.54 -6.91
CA ALA A 39 41.94 -24.85 -6.08
C ALA A 39 42.60 -23.73 -5.25
N ASN A 40 41.94 -22.57 -5.15
CA ASN A 40 41.89 -21.77 -3.93
C ASN A 40 40.89 -20.59 -4.05
N ASN A 41 40.26 -20.32 -2.91
CA ASN A 41 39.64 -19.08 -2.45
C ASN A 41 38.24 -18.70 -2.96
N ALA A 42 37.26 -19.09 -2.12
CA ALA A 42 36.07 -18.31 -1.85
C ALA A 42 36.47 -16.97 -1.17
N ALA A 43 36.11 -15.85 -1.79
CA ALA A 43 36.21 -14.52 -1.19
C ALA A 43 34.81 -14.08 -0.74
N ALA A 44 34.64 -14.03 0.58
CA ALA A 44 33.55 -13.33 1.24
C ALA A 44 33.79 -11.82 1.16
N HIS A 45 32.80 -11.07 0.69
CA HIS A 45 32.77 -9.62 0.78
C HIS A 45 32.36 -9.23 2.21
N GLN A 46 33.34 -8.86 3.04
CA GLN A 46 33.13 -8.08 4.26
C GLN A 46 33.52 -6.63 3.97
N ASP A 47 32.54 -5.73 3.94
CA ASP A 47 32.81 -4.30 3.96
C ASP A 47 33.16 -3.86 5.38
N THR A 48 34.40 -3.39 5.51
CA THR A 48 34.95 -2.71 6.67
C THR A 48 34.91 -1.21 6.40
N LEU A 49 34.16 -0.46 7.19
CA LEU A 49 34.45 0.96 7.42
C LEU A 49 34.80 1.12 8.89
N GLY A 50 36.10 1.22 9.15
CA GLY A 50 36.67 1.53 10.44
C GLY A 50 36.38 2.97 10.81
N ASN A 51 35.94 3.18 12.05
CA ASN A 51 35.95 4.48 12.70
C ASN A 51 36.74 4.34 14.00
N ALA A 52 38.01 4.73 13.95
CA ALA A 52 38.84 4.89 15.13
C ALA A 52 38.74 6.36 15.57
N GLY A 53 38.08 6.58 16.71
CA GLY A 53 37.96 7.89 17.33
C GLY A 53 37.76 7.72 18.83
N VAL A 54 38.85 7.86 19.57
CA VAL A 54 38.93 7.90 21.03
C VAL A 54 38.00 8.99 21.58
N ALA A 55 37.18 8.67 22.57
CA ALA A 55 36.49 9.68 23.38
C ALA A 55 36.55 9.32 24.87
N GLN A 56 37.34 10.14 25.57
CA GLN A 56 37.32 10.36 27.01
C GLN A 56 35.91 10.64 27.54
N SER A 57 35.64 10.11 28.72
CA SER A 57 34.48 10.41 29.56
C SER A 57 34.52 11.86 30.07
N VAL A 58 33.53 12.68 29.72
CA VAL A 58 33.19 13.92 30.44
C VAL A 58 31.66 14.05 30.51
N GLY A 59 31.17 14.49 31.67
CA GLY A 59 29.79 14.38 32.14
C GLY A 59 28.71 15.04 31.29
N VAL A 60 27.52 14.46 31.39
CA VAL A 60 26.29 14.90 30.73
C VAL A 60 25.72 16.12 31.46
N ALA A 61 25.84 17.29 30.84
CA ALA A 61 24.97 18.42 31.07
C ALA A 61 23.89 18.44 29.97
N ALA A 62 22.64 18.71 30.36
CA ALA A 62 21.48 18.74 29.47
C ALA A 62 21.67 19.75 28.31
N GLY A 63 21.89 19.23 27.10
CA GLY A 63 22.05 20.02 25.88
C GLY A 63 20.72 20.25 25.16
N GLY A 64 20.28 21.51 25.10
CA GLY A 64 19.20 21.95 24.22
C GLY A 64 19.58 21.79 22.74
N ALA A 65 18.59 21.47 21.91
CA ALA A 65 18.76 21.30 20.47
C ALA A 65 19.45 22.53 19.85
N ALA A 66 20.61 22.32 19.24
CA ALA A 66 21.31 23.33 18.44
C ALA A 66 20.44 23.65 17.22
N GLY A 67 19.59 24.67 17.36
CA GLY A 67 18.79 25.18 16.26
C GLY A 67 19.72 25.70 15.17
N VAL A 68 19.52 25.23 13.94
CA VAL A 68 20.10 25.85 12.74
C VAL A 68 19.84 27.35 12.84
N ALA A 69 20.91 28.14 12.89
CA ALA A 69 20.80 29.59 13.03
C ALA A 69 20.00 30.11 11.83
N GLY A 70 18.78 30.58 12.08
CA GLY A 70 17.96 31.21 11.05
C GLY A 70 18.62 32.49 10.54
N PRO A 71 18.16 33.01 9.39
CA PRO A 71 18.68 34.27 8.86
C PRO A 71 18.53 35.40 9.87
N SER A 72 19.55 36.26 9.96
CA SER A 72 19.61 37.39 10.89
C SER A 72 18.77 38.58 10.39
N TRP A 73 17.47 38.37 10.22
CA TRP A 73 16.54 39.44 9.85
C TRP A 73 16.18 40.30 11.07
N SER A 74 16.06 41.61 10.85
CA SER A 74 15.57 42.56 11.85
C SER A 74 14.10 42.29 12.20
N LYS A 75 13.68 42.79 13.36
CA LYS A 75 12.28 42.68 13.82
C LYS A 75 11.29 43.23 12.79
N ASP A 76 11.61 44.37 12.16
CA ASP A 76 10.73 45.03 11.19
C ASP A 76 10.64 44.25 9.87
N GLU A 77 11.73 43.62 9.44
CA GLU A 77 11.74 42.71 8.29
C GLU A 77 10.87 41.47 8.57
N ILE A 78 10.97 40.90 9.78
CA ILE A 78 10.12 39.77 10.19
C ILE A 78 8.65 40.19 10.24
N ILE A 79 8.34 41.39 10.72
CA ILE A 79 6.96 41.95 10.67
C ILE A 79 6.47 42.03 9.22
N GLY A 80 7.29 42.53 8.30
CA GLY A 80 6.95 42.58 6.88
C GLY A 80 6.68 41.20 6.30
N ILE A 81 7.53 40.22 6.60
CA ILE A 81 7.37 38.83 6.18
C ILE A 81 6.11 38.20 6.78
N GLN A 82 5.87 38.34 8.09
CA GLN A 82 4.67 37.83 8.75
C GLN A 82 3.40 38.45 8.17
N THR A 83 3.43 39.74 7.82
CA THR A 83 2.33 40.45 7.17
C THR A 83 2.02 39.84 5.81
N GLU A 84 3.04 39.60 4.98
CA GLU A 84 2.85 38.99 3.66
C GLU A 84 2.42 37.53 3.73
N LEU A 85 2.96 36.77 4.69
CA LEU A 85 2.50 35.40 4.95
C LEU A 85 1.05 35.39 5.44
N GLN A 86 0.65 36.34 6.30
CA GLN A 86 -0.72 36.44 6.77
C GLN A 86 -1.66 36.84 5.63
N ARG A 87 -1.24 37.80 4.79
CA ARG A 87 -1.94 38.16 3.55
C ARG A 87 -2.09 36.98 2.60
N ALA A 88 -1.07 36.13 2.50
CA ALA A 88 -1.09 34.90 1.71
C ALA A 88 -1.86 33.74 2.37
N GLY A 89 -2.41 33.92 3.59
CA GLY A 89 -3.10 32.87 4.34
C GLY A 89 -2.18 31.78 4.89
N LEU A 90 -0.86 32.01 4.91
CA LEU A 90 0.18 31.08 5.38
C LEU A 90 0.63 31.37 6.83
N TYR A 91 0.05 32.38 7.47
CA TYR A 91 0.34 32.75 8.86
C TYR A 91 -0.93 33.22 9.58
N ALA A 92 -1.34 32.50 10.62
CA ALA A 92 -2.59 32.78 11.35
C ALA A 92 -2.36 33.42 12.74
N LYS A 93 -1.11 33.57 13.18
CA LYS A 93 -0.78 34.14 14.48
C LYS A 93 -0.74 35.67 14.41
N LYS A 94 -0.72 36.31 15.59
CA LYS A 94 -0.48 37.76 15.68
C LYS A 94 0.90 38.08 15.11
N ILE A 95 1.00 39.17 14.36
CA ILE A 95 2.28 39.72 13.90
C ILE A 95 3.02 40.27 15.13
N ASP A 96 4.19 39.71 15.41
CA ASP A 96 4.98 39.99 16.62
C ASP A 96 6.46 40.30 16.31
N GLY A 97 6.88 40.16 15.05
CA GLY A 97 8.27 40.38 14.62
C GLY A 97 9.24 39.30 15.11
N GLN A 98 8.75 38.15 15.57
CA GLN A 98 9.59 37.02 15.97
C GLN A 98 9.64 35.95 14.88
N LEU A 99 10.84 35.53 14.48
CA LEU A 99 11.03 34.41 13.56
C LEU A 99 10.85 33.05 14.28
N GLY A 100 9.70 32.91 14.94
CA GLY A 100 9.29 31.73 15.68
C GLY A 100 8.77 30.61 14.78
N SER A 101 8.35 29.50 15.39
CA SER A 101 7.89 28.30 14.66
C SER A 101 6.75 28.56 13.68
N GLY A 102 5.85 29.50 13.99
CA GLY A 102 4.75 29.87 13.09
C GLY A 102 5.22 30.56 11.82
N THR A 103 6.15 31.52 11.94
CA THR A 103 6.70 32.24 10.79
C THR A 103 7.54 31.32 9.92
N ARG A 104 8.35 30.45 10.54
CA ARG A 104 9.14 29.44 9.83
C ARG A 104 8.26 28.46 9.06
N ALA A 105 7.16 27.98 9.67
CA ALA A 105 6.21 27.12 8.97
C ALA A 105 5.54 27.82 7.77
N GLY A 106 5.14 29.08 7.94
CA GLY A 106 4.58 29.89 6.85
C GLY A 106 5.57 30.10 5.71
N LEU A 107 6.83 30.39 6.02
CA LEU A 107 7.91 30.48 5.03
C LEU A 107 8.14 29.15 4.33
N THR A 108 8.28 28.06 5.09
CA THR A 108 8.45 26.72 4.49
C THR A 108 7.29 26.37 3.56
N ALA A 109 6.06 26.76 3.89
CA ALA A 109 4.90 26.57 3.03
C ALA A 109 4.91 27.49 1.79
N ALA A 110 5.31 28.75 1.94
CA ALA A 110 5.37 29.73 0.85
C ALA A 110 6.43 29.37 -0.20
N PHE A 111 7.56 28.87 0.28
CA PHE A 111 8.74 28.60 -0.53
C PHE A 111 8.79 27.11 -0.95
N GLY A 112 8.15 26.19 -0.23
CA GLY A 112 8.17 24.75 -0.54
C GLY A 112 9.39 24.03 0.07
N GLY A 113 9.85 24.47 1.24
CA GLY A 113 11.03 23.94 1.93
C GLY A 113 11.79 25.00 2.73
N GLU A 114 12.94 24.64 3.32
CA GLU A 114 13.74 25.54 4.17
C GLU A 114 14.69 26.49 3.41
N HIS A 115 14.60 26.59 2.08
CA HIS A 115 15.50 27.44 1.28
C HIS A 115 15.31 28.93 1.55
N TRP A 116 14.20 29.34 2.16
CA TRP A 116 14.02 30.70 2.68
C TRP A 116 15.09 31.10 3.70
N SER A 117 15.74 30.13 4.37
CA SER A 117 16.78 30.39 5.37
C SER A 117 18.06 31.00 4.78
N GLY A 118 18.29 30.81 3.47
CA GLY A 118 19.41 31.42 2.74
C GLY A 118 19.08 32.76 2.08
N LEU A 119 17.82 33.23 2.16
CA LEU A 119 17.39 34.46 1.49
C LEU A 119 17.63 35.69 2.37
N GLY A 120 17.99 36.80 1.73
CA GLY A 120 17.88 38.13 2.35
C GLY A 120 16.41 38.48 2.59
N ALA A 121 16.10 39.26 3.63
CA ALA A 121 14.70 39.53 4.00
C ALA A 121 13.95 40.28 2.88
N ALA A 122 14.61 41.23 2.22
CA ALA A 122 14.05 41.95 1.06
C ALA A 122 13.72 41.00 -0.10
N GLU A 123 14.57 40.01 -0.37
CA GLU A 123 14.33 39.01 -1.41
C GLU A 123 13.15 38.10 -1.04
N ALA A 124 13.11 37.61 0.20
CA ALA A 124 11.97 36.85 0.71
C ALA A 124 10.66 37.65 0.60
N LEU A 125 10.68 38.94 0.94
CA LEU A 125 9.53 39.84 0.81
C LEU A 125 9.11 40.06 -0.64
N VAL A 126 10.04 40.21 -1.59
CA VAL A 126 9.72 40.34 -3.02
C VAL A 126 9.06 39.05 -3.53
N GLN A 127 9.60 37.89 -3.18
CA GLN A 127 9.04 36.60 -3.58
C GLN A 127 7.66 36.37 -2.96
N LEU A 128 7.48 36.68 -1.66
CA LEU A 128 6.17 36.63 -1.00
C LEU A 128 5.16 37.61 -1.62
N LYS A 129 5.59 38.83 -1.95
CA LYS A 129 4.73 39.83 -2.60
C LYS A 129 4.36 39.44 -4.02
N ALA A 130 5.21 38.71 -4.72
CA ALA A 130 4.93 38.14 -6.05
C ALA A 130 3.99 36.93 -5.98
N LEU A 131 3.95 36.20 -4.85
CA LEU A 131 2.92 35.19 -4.60
C LEU A 131 1.53 35.81 -4.40
N ALA A 132 1.47 37.06 -3.93
CA ALA A 132 0.25 37.69 -3.43
C ALA A 132 -0.56 38.63 -4.36
N PRO A 133 -0.17 39.07 -5.58
CA PRO A 133 -1.03 39.91 -6.42
C PRO A 133 -2.17 39.11 -7.07
N GLY A 134 -2.17 37.78 -6.95
CA GLY A 134 -3.23 36.89 -7.41
C GLY A 134 -4.00 36.15 -6.30
N LEU A 135 -3.70 36.41 -5.02
CA LEU A 135 -4.39 35.78 -3.89
C LEU A 135 -5.63 36.62 -3.54
N SER A 136 -6.66 36.51 -4.38
CA SER A 136 -8.02 36.87 -3.99
C SER A 136 -8.35 36.26 -2.64
N ALA A 137 -9.14 36.96 -1.82
CA ALA A 137 -9.63 36.47 -0.53
C ALA A 137 -10.07 35.01 -0.70
N GLY A 138 -9.30 34.10 -0.07
CA GLY A 138 -9.36 32.67 -0.37
C GLY A 138 -10.72 32.06 -0.04
N SER A 139 -10.87 30.77 -0.28
CA SER A 139 -12.15 30.03 -0.10
C SER A 139 -12.91 30.26 1.22
N THR A 140 -12.21 30.68 2.28
CA THR A 140 -12.79 31.06 3.58
C THR A 140 -13.66 32.31 3.53
N SER A 141 -13.46 33.22 2.58
CA SER A 141 -14.23 34.46 2.42
C SER A 141 -15.39 34.34 1.43
N TRP A 142 -15.60 33.18 0.79
CA TRP A 142 -16.74 33.00 -0.10
C TRP A 142 -18.05 33.09 0.69
N SER A 143 -19.02 33.82 0.15
CA SER A 143 -20.39 33.88 0.68
C SER A 143 -21.06 32.51 0.62
N THR A 144 -22.11 32.32 1.42
CA THR A 144 -22.90 31.08 1.39
C THR A 144 -23.44 30.77 -0.01
N ASP A 145 -23.88 31.79 -0.76
CA ASP A 145 -24.42 31.62 -2.11
C ASP A 145 -23.34 31.24 -3.12
N GLN A 146 -22.15 31.84 -3.00
CA GLN A 146 -20.97 31.46 -3.79
C GLN A 146 -20.58 30.00 -3.55
N LYS A 147 -20.53 29.57 -2.27
CA LYS A 147 -20.24 28.17 -1.90
C LYS A 147 -21.29 27.21 -2.48
N LYS A 148 -22.57 27.55 -2.42
CA LYS A 148 -23.65 26.75 -3.03
C LYS A 148 -23.52 26.68 -4.56
N ALA A 149 -23.14 27.76 -5.22
CA ALA A 149 -22.91 27.76 -6.67
C ALA A 149 -21.75 26.82 -7.04
N VAL A 150 -20.64 26.88 -6.31
CA VAL A 150 -19.51 25.96 -6.47
C VAL A 150 -19.93 24.51 -6.24
N GLN A 151 -20.67 24.21 -5.17
CA GLN A 151 -21.17 22.86 -4.89
C GLN A 151 -22.09 22.33 -6.00
N ARG A 152 -22.92 23.17 -6.62
CA ARG A 152 -23.76 22.78 -7.77
C ARG A 152 -22.91 22.38 -8.97
N GLU A 153 -21.86 23.14 -9.28
CA GLU A 153 -20.97 22.78 -10.40
C GLU A 153 -20.16 21.51 -10.10
N LEU A 154 -19.69 21.32 -8.86
CA LEU A 154 -19.04 20.07 -8.46
C LEU A 154 -20.00 18.87 -8.57
N ALA A 155 -21.27 19.05 -8.23
CA ALA A 155 -22.30 18.03 -8.40
C ALA A 155 -22.59 17.75 -9.88
N ARG A 156 -22.65 18.79 -10.74
CA ARG A 156 -22.77 18.66 -12.20
C ARG A 156 -21.61 17.86 -12.80
N LEU A 157 -20.40 18.04 -12.29
CA LEU A 157 -19.21 17.28 -12.69
C LEU A 157 -19.20 15.85 -12.13
N GLY A 158 -20.14 15.48 -11.25
CA GLY A 158 -20.20 14.17 -10.60
C GLY A 158 -19.15 13.97 -9.50
N LEU A 159 -18.53 15.05 -9.01
CA LEU A 159 -17.49 15.04 -7.99
C LEU A 159 -18.04 15.26 -6.57
N TYR A 160 -19.26 15.76 -6.44
CA TYR A 160 -19.92 16.03 -5.17
C TYR A 160 -21.33 15.43 -5.13
N THR A 161 -21.57 14.52 -4.18
CA THR A 161 -22.84 13.76 -4.06
C THR A 161 -23.64 14.09 -2.81
N SER A 162 -23.16 15.03 -1.99
CA SER A 162 -23.84 15.46 -0.75
C SER A 162 -24.79 16.63 -1.01
N THR A 163 -25.57 17.00 0.00
CA THR A 163 -26.47 18.14 -0.06
C THR A 163 -25.72 19.45 -0.33
N ILE A 164 -26.31 20.32 -1.16
CA ILE A 164 -25.81 21.67 -1.40
C ILE A 164 -26.29 22.57 -0.25
N ASP A 165 -25.40 22.81 0.71
CA ASP A 165 -25.69 23.50 1.97
C ASP A 165 -24.97 24.86 2.08
N GLY A 166 -23.98 25.13 1.23
CA GLY A 166 -23.13 26.32 1.32
C GLY A 166 -22.02 26.19 2.35
N ASP A 167 -21.73 24.98 2.85
CA ASP A 167 -20.57 24.69 3.68
C ASP A 167 -19.46 24.00 2.85
N LEU A 168 -18.24 24.53 2.96
CA LEU A 168 -17.06 23.90 2.37
C LEU A 168 -16.48 22.85 3.35
N GLY A 169 -17.33 21.92 3.76
CA GLY A 169 -16.93 20.78 4.60
C GLY A 169 -15.99 19.81 3.88
N LYS A 170 -15.67 18.69 4.54
CA LYS A 170 -14.73 17.67 4.02
C LYS A 170 -15.07 17.23 2.59
N GLY A 171 -16.36 16.98 2.30
CA GLY A 171 -16.81 16.54 0.98
C GLY A 171 -16.65 17.60 -0.12
N SER A 172 -16.93 18.87 0.18
CA SER A 172 -16.76 19.97 -0.78
C SER A 172 -15.28 20.19 -1.10
N LYS A 173 -14.42 20.21 -0.07
CA LYS A 173 -12.96 20.33 -0.23
C LYS A 173 -12.38 19.19 -1.04
N ALA A 174 -12.80 17.98 -0.72
CA ALA A 174 -12.48 16.76 -1.46
C ALA A 174 -12.80 16.88 -2.95
N ALA A 175 -14.01 17.32 -3.28
CA ALA A 175 -14.46 17.51 -4.66
C ALA A 175 -13.69 18.64 -5.37
N LEU A 176 -13.33 19.71 -4.66
CA LEU A 176 -12.49 20.79 -5.19
C LEU A 176 -11.06 20.30 -5.50
N VAL A 177 -10.47 19.48 -4.63
CA VAL A 177 -9.16 18.85 -4.92
C VAL A 177 -9.26 17.94 -6.13
N GLU A 178 -10.35 17.18 -6.31
CA GLU A 178 -10.55 16.38 -7.53
C GLU A 178 -10.69 17.26 -8.79
N ALA A 179 -11.46 18.34 -8.70
CA ALA A 179 -11.71 19.22 -9.84
C ALA A 179 -10.46 19.99 -10.27
N PHE A 180 -9.66 20.49 -9.33
CA PHE A 180 -8.47 21.29 -9.61
C PHE A 180 -7.18 20.47 -9.60
N GLY A 181 -7.22 19.24 -9.10
CA GLY A 181 -6.08 18.37 -8.96
C GLY A 181 -5.05 18.85 -7.95
N SER A 182 -5.32 19.86 -7.12
CA SER A 182 -4.43 20.39 -6.07
C SER A 182 -5.22 21.26 -5.09
N ASP A 183 -4.55 21.83 -4.07
CA ASP A 183 -5.15 22.79 -3.14
C ASP A 183 -5.17 24.25 -3.69
N GLU A 184 -4.88 24.46 -4.98
CA GLU A 184 -4.88 25.80 -5.58
C GLU A 184 -6.23 26.51 -5.49
N TRP A 185 -7.34 25.75 -5.49
CA TRP A 185 -8.70 26.27 -5.39
C TRP A 185 -8.90 27.13 -4.13
N ALA A 186 -8.17 26.83 -3.05
CA ALA A 186 -8.30 27.55 -1.79
C ALA A 186 -7.87 29.02 -1.90
N ARG A 187 -7.10 29.36 -2.94
CA ARG A 187 -6.55 30.69 -3.24
C ARG A 187 -7.35 31.45 -4.30
N LEU A 188 -8.28 30.77 -4.98
CA LEU A 188 -9.11 31.38 -6.02
C LEU A 188 -10.25 32.18 -5.41
N SER A 189 -10.67 33.22 -6.13
CA SER A 189 -11.93 33.89 -5.84
C SER A 189 -13.07 32.94 -6.19
N ALA A 190 -14.25 33.16 -5.60
CA ALA A 190 -15.41 32.35 -5.92
C ALA A 190 -15.76 32.44 -7.42
N GLU A 191 -15.64 33.64 -7.99
CA GLU A 191 -15.93 33.90 -9.41
C GLU A 191 -14.98 33.13 -10.32
N GLU A 192 -13.68 33.15 -10.02
CA GLU A 192 -12.68 32.43 -10.83
C GLU A 192 -12.82 30.91 -10.68
N ALA A 193 -13.02 30.42 -9.45
CA ALA A 193 -13.28 29.00 -9.21
C ALA A 193 -14.53 28.53 -9.96
N LEU A 194 -15.63 29.28 -9.87
CA LEU A 194 -16.89 28.97 -10.54
C LEU A 194 -16.74 28.99 -12.06
N LYS A 195 -16.07 30.00 -12.62
CA LYS A 195 -15.80 30.11 -14.06
C LYS A 195 -15.07 28.87 -14.60
N ARG A 196 -14.03 28.41 -13.90
CA ARG A 196 -13.28 27.21 -14.29
C ARG A 196 -14.13 25.95 -14.17
N LEU A 197 -14.89 25.80 -13.08
CA LEU A 197 -15.79 24.67 -12.88
C LEU A 197 -16.91 24.60 -13.93
N MET A 198 -17.48 25.73 -14.33
CA MET A 198 -18.48 25.81 -15.41
C MET A 198 -17.90 25.43 -16.77
N SER A 199 -16.61 25.74 -17.00
CA SER A 199 -15.89 25.40 -18.24
C SER A 199 -15.44 23.94 -18.27
N ALA A 200 -15.37 23.28 -17.11
CA ALA A 200 -14.95 21.91 -17.00
C ALA A 200 -16.02 20.93 -17.51
N THR A 201 -15.57 19.82 -18.08
CA THR A 201 -16.41 18.69 -18.49
C THR A 201 -16.44 17.62 -17.40
N PRO A 202 -17.59 16.92 -17.19
CA PRO A 202 -17.61 15.77 -16.29
C PRO A 202 -16.55 14.75 -16.67
N SER A 203 -15.82 14.25 -15.68
CA SER A 203 -14.90 13.14 -15.91
C SER A 203 -15.71 11.86 -16.08
N ALA A 204 -15.32 11.02 -17.05
CA ALA A 204 -15.89 9.68 -17.21
C ALA A 204 -15.72 8.80 -15.95
N ALA A 205 -14.84 9.20 -15.01
CA ALA A 205 -14.58 8.53 -13.75
C ALA A 205 -15.46 9.01 -12.57
N ALA A 206 -16.53 9.77 -12.80
CA ALA A 206 -17.41 10.27 -11.74
C ALA A 206 -17.90 9.15 -10.79
N GLY A 207 -17.70 9.33 -9.49
CA GLY A 207 -18.05 8.36 -8.44
C GLY A 207 -17.02 7.25 -8.18
N GLY A 208 -15.82 7.34 -8.75
CA GLY A 208 -14.75 6.33 -8.63
C GLY A 208 -13.59 6.70 -7.71
N ILE A 209 -12.39 6.33 -8.14
CA ILE A 209 -11.13 6.57 -7.41
C ILE A 209 -10.79 8.06 -7.44
N ARG A 210 -10.36 8.58 -6.28
CA ARG A 210 -10.05 10.00 -6.07
C ARG A 210 -8.59 10.31 -6.41
N TYR A 211 -8.29 10.30 -7.71
CA TYR A 211 -6.94 10.52 -8.21
C TYR A 211 -6.42 11.94 -7.93
N GLY A 212 -7.30 12.95 -7.91
CA GLY A 212 -6.90 14.32 -7.59
C GLY A 212 -6.27 14.42 -6.20
N GLU A 213 -6.85 13.77 -5.19
CA GLU A 213 -6.25 13.70 -3.84
C GLU A 213 -4.92 12.95 -3.82
N MET A 214 -4.85 11.79 -4.48
CA MET A 214 -3.63 10.98 -4.47
C MET A 214 -2.47 11.69 -5.18
N PHE A 215 -2.77 12.50 -6.20
CA PHE A 215 -1.76 13.15 -7.01
C PHE A 215 -1.44 14.59 -6.58
N LYS A 216 -2.18 15.17 -5.62
CA LYS A 216 -2.23 16.64 -5.39
C LYS A 216 -0.89 17.35 -5.18
N ASP A 217 0.12 16.66 -4.70
CA ASP A 217 1.48 17.18 -4.47
C ASP A 217 2.48 16.78 -5.57
N GLY A 218 2.02 16.13 -6.64
CA GLY A 218 2.84 15.72 -7.77
C GLY A 218 3.55 14.39 -7.58
N LEU A 219 3.22 13.63 -6.53
CA LEU A 219 3.77 12.31 -6.26
C LEU A 219 2.66 11.29 -5.99
N LEU A 220 2.64 10.19 -6.75
CA LEU A 220 1.89 8.99 -6.42
C LEU A 220 2.78 8.01 -5.65
N ASP A 221 2.40 7.70 -4.41
CA ASP A 221 3.07 6.73 -3.55
C ASP A 221 2.29 5.41 -3.50
N MET A 222 2.97 4.31 -3.85
CA MET A 222 2.41 2.96 -3.86
C MET A 222 3.25 2.01 -2.99
N THR A 223 2.60 1.20 -2.17
CA THR A 223 3.23 0.06 -1.49
C THR A 223 2.60 -1.25 -1.97
N LEU A 224 3.41 -2.15 -2.52
CA LEU A 224 3.00 -3.48 -2.97
C LEU A 224 3.56 -4.54 -2.02
N GLY A 225 2.69 -5.24 -1.30
CA GLY A 225 3.01 -6.40 -0.49
C GLY A 225 2.78 -7.70 -1.26
N LEU A 226 3.82 -8.53 -1.38
CA LEU A 226 3.71 -9.92 -1.82
C LEU A 226 3.83 -10.83 -0.60
N GLY A 227 2.71 -11.43 -0.22
CA GLY A 227 2.57 -12.30 0.93
C GLY A 227 3.31 -13.63 0.79
N PHE A 228 3.40 -14.34 1.90
CA PHE A 228 4.06 -15.63 2.01
C PHE A 228 3.16 -16.78 1.53
N ASP A 229 3.77 -17.79 0.93
CA ASP A 229 3.14 -19.03 0.52
C ASP A 229 3.94 -20.26 0.99
N GLU A 230 3.25 -21.28 1.50
CA GLU A 230 3.87 -22.49 2.05
C GLU A 230 4.64 -23.32 1.02
N GLY A 231 4.25 -23.23 -0.24
CA GLY A 231 4.91 -23.85 -1.38
C GLY A 231 6.05 -23.01 -1.96
N ASP A 232 6.40 -21.90 -1.31
CA ASP A 232 7.42 -20.95 -1.77
C ASP A 232 7.10 -20.30 -3.13
N TRP A 233 5.82 -20.32 -3.55
CA TRP A 233 5.42 -19.76 -4.84
C TRP A 233 5.69 -18.25 -4.94
N HIS A 234 5.62 -17.52 -3.82
CA HIS A 234 5.96 -16.10 -3.73
C HIS A 234 7.42 -15.82 -4.14
N LEU A 235 8.36 -16.73 -3.85
CA LEU A 235 9.75 -16.58 -4.27
C LEU A 235 9.92 -16.62 -5.77
N SER A 236 9.07 -17.38 -6.47
CA SER A 236 9.06 -17.47 -7.93
C SER A 236 8.32 -16.30 -8.59
N ALA A 237 7.32 -15.74 -7.89
CA ALA A 237 6.53 -14.60 -8.36
C ALA A 237 7.29 -13.27 -8.21
N ALA A 238 8.01 -13.08 -7.10
CA ALA A 238 8.78 -11.86 -6.82
C ALA A 238 9.69 -11.40 -7.99
N PRO A 239 10.60 -12.23 -8.56
CA PRO A 239 11.45 -11.80 -9.67
C PRO A 239 10.66 -11.44 -10.92
N LYS A 240 9.53 -12.10 -11.19
CA LYS A 240 8.64 -11.76 -12.32
C LYS A 240 7.97 -10.40 -12.14
N ILE A 241 7.54 -10.08 -10.91
CA ILE A 241 7.00 -8.76 -10.57
C ILE A 241 8.08 -7.69 -10.75
N LEU A 242 9.29 -7.92 -10.23
CA LEU A 242 10.40 -6.99 -10.40
C LEU A 242 10.74 -6.73 -11.88
N GLU A 243 10.70 -7.76 -12.71
CA GLU A 243 10.88 -7.62 -14.15
C GLU A 243 9.72 -6.84 -14.80
N ALA A 244 8.48 -7.13 -14.40
CA ALA A 244 7.30 -6.40 -14.88
C ALA A 244 7.34 -4.90 -14.54
N LEU A 245 7.96 -4.51 -13.41
CA LEU A 245 8.21 -3.12 -13.05
C LEU A 245 9.26 -2.49 -13.98
N LYS A 246 10.38 -3.18 -14.23
CA LYS A 246 11.44 -2.69 -15.13
C LYS A 246 10.94 -2.47 -16.55
N VAL A 247 10.17 -3.41 -17.10
CA VAL A 247 9.54 -3.31 -18.43
C VAL A 247 8.61 -2.09 -18.50
N ARG A 248 7.97 -1.71 -17.39
CA ARG A 248 7.14 -0.50 -17.26
C ARG A 248 7.94 0.78 -17.06
N GLY A 249 9.27 0.71 -17.10
CA GLY A 249 10.17 1.85 -16.97
C GLY A 249 10.44 2.30 -15.54
N PHE A 250 10.06 1.50 -14.54
CA PHE A 250 10.47 1.76 -13.16
C PHE A 250 11.94 1.38 -12.95
N LYS A 251 12.66 2.20 -12.18
CA LYS A 251 14.06 1.98 -11.82
C LYS A 251 14.18 1.80 -10.31
N GLU A 252 14.90 0.77 -9.86
CA GLU A 252 15.21 0.60 -8.44
C GLU A 252 16.12 1.75 -7.98
N ASP A 253 15.60 2.66 -7.16
CA ASP A 253 16.26 3.92 -6.79
C ASP A 253 15.70 4.49 -5.47
N ALA A 254 16.23 4.00 -4.34
CA ALA A 254 15.83 4.48 -3.02
C ALA A 254 16.23 5.95 -2.76
N GLY A 255 17.34 6.42 -3.35
CA GLY A 255 17.78 7.80 -3.23
C GLY A 255 16.84 8.76 -3.97
N GLY A 256 16.46 8.41 -5.20
CA GLY A 256 15.47 9.12 -5.99
C GLY A 256 14.09 9.11 -5.34
N ALA A 257 13.70 8.01 -4.69
CA ALA A 257 12.47 7.98 -3.90
C ALA A 257 12.50 9.02 -2.77
N ALA A 258 13.56 9.04 -1.95
CA ALA A 258 13.70 10.01 -0.86
C ALA A 258 13.68 11.47 -1.35
N GLU A 259 14.32 11.76 -2.48
CA GLU A 259 14.26 13.07 -3.15
C GLU A 259 12.82 13.47 -3.51
N LEU A 260 12.07 12.55 -4.13
CA LEU A 260 10.70 12.79 -4.54
C LEU A 260 9.75 12.98 -3.36
N TYR A 261 9.88 12.18 -2.29
CA TYR A 261 9.12 12.39 -1.05
C TYR A 261 9.37 13.80 -0.49
N LYS A 262 10.64 14.20 -0.39
CA LYS A 262 11.03 15.53 0.10
C LYS A 262 10.42 16.64 -0.77
N LYS A 263 10.50 16.51 -2.10
CA LYS A 263 9.91 17.46 -3.07
C LYS A 263 8.39 17.57 -2.89
N ALA A 264 7.71 16.47 -2.61
CA ALA A 264 6.27 16.45 -2.34
C ALA A 264 5.89 16.91 -0.91
N GLY A 265 6.86 17.30 -0.07
CA GLY A 265 6.63 17.66 1.32
C GLY A 265 6.25 16.46 2.21
N ARG A 266 6.53 15.24 1.76
CA ARG A 266 6.27 13.99 2.47
C ARG A 266 7.56 13.46 3.11
N LYS A 267 7.41 12.53 4.05
CA LYS A 267 8.53 11.79 4.64
C LYS A 267 8.55 10.38 4.07
N LEU A 268 9.75 9.86 3.82
CA LEU A 268 9.93 8.42 3.67
C LEU A 268 9.60 7.80 5.03
N GLY A 269 8.84 6.71 5.04
CA GLY A 269 8.45 6.07 6.29
C GLY A 269 9.64 5.43 7.03
N ASP A 270 9.43 5.12 8.31
CA ASP A 270 10.50 4.75 9.24
C ASP A 270 11.12 3.39 8.90
N SER A 271 10.33 2.48 8.34
CA SER A 271 10.82 1.20 7.87
C SER A 271 11.59 1.38 6.56
N THR A 272 12.84 0.93 6.53
CA THR A 272 13.65 0.84 5.30
C THR A 272 13.44 -0.47 4.54
N PHE A 273 12.56 -1.35 5.02
CA PHE A 273 12.39 -2.69 4.46
C PHE A 273 11.66 -2.67 3.11
N GLY A 274 12.12 -3.48 2.15
CA GLY A 274 11.58 -3.51 0.79
C GLY A 274 12.42 -2.72 -0.20
N LYS A 275 12.02 -2.77 -1.47
CA LYS A 275 12.74 -2.16 -2.60
C LYS A 275 11.95 -0.98 -3.15
N TYR A 276 12.63 0.15 -3.36
CA TYR A 276 12.00 1.36 -3.88
C TYR A 276 12.26 1.51 -5.37
N PHE A 277 11.20 1.80 -6.10
CA PHE A 277 11.18 1.96 -7.55
C PHE A 277 10.63 3.33 -7.90
N VAL A 278 11.28 4.02 -8.83
CA VAL A 278 10.91 5.36 -9.26
C VAL A 278 10.57 5.38 -10.74
N LYS A 279 9.51 6.11 -11.09
CA LYS A 279 9.18 6.50 -12.46
C LYS A 279 8.76 7.98 -12.49
N ARG A 280 9.66 8.84 -12.98
CA ARG A 280 9.41 10.30 -13.05
C ARG A 280 8.48 10.65 -14.21
N GLY A 281 7.59 11.62 -13.99
CA GLY A 281 6.60 12.07 -14.98
C GLY A 281 5.74 10.93 -15.55
N ALA A 282 5.44 9.92 -14.74
CA ALA A 282 4.75 8.71 -15.19
C ALA A 282 3.31 8.99 -15.64
N ILE A 283 2.68 10.02 -15.08
CA ILE A 283 1.31 10.43 -15.38
C ILE A 283 1.32 11.91 -15.77
N ASN A 284 0.67 12.25 -16.87
CA ASN A 284 0.34 13.63 -17.21
C ASN A 284 -1.08 13.92 -16.72
N TRP A 285 -1.22 14.28 -15.45
CA TRP A 285 -2.51 14.47 -14.81
C TRP A 285 -3.18 15.74 -15.32
N LYS A 286 -4.42 15.60 -15.79
CA LYS A 286 -5.26 16.69 -16.33
C LYS A 286 -6.55 16.78 -15.52
N PRO A 287 -6.54 17.49 -14.39
CA PRO A 287 -7.75 17.66 -13.59
C PRO A 287 -8.80 18.46 -14.38
N PRO A 288 -10.11 18.28 -14.11
CA PRO A 288 -11.18 18.90 -14.91
C PRO A 288 -11.12 20.43 -15.04
N ALA A 289 -10.72 21.13 -13.97
CA ALA A 289 -10.73 22.58 -13.85
C ALA A 289 -9.35 23.18 -13.51
N GLY A 290 -8.33 22.33 -13.33
CA GLY A 290 -6.97 22.74 -12.98
C GLY A 290 -5.99 22.61 -14.15
N ALA A 291 -4.76 23.08 -13.93
CA ALA A 291 -3.70 22.94 -14.92
C ALA A 291 -3.20 21.50 -15.03
N ALA A 292 -2.85 21.09 -16.25
CA ALA A 292 -2.17 19.81 -16.48
C ALA A 292 -0.78 19.81 -15.83
N ARG A 293 -0.36 18.67 -15.26
CA ARG A 293 0.96 18.55 -14.63
C ARG A 293 1.49 17.13 -14.60
N PRO A 294 2.82 16.95 -14.61
CA PRO A 294 3.42 15.65 -14.41
C PRO A 294 3.25 15.18 -12.96
N VAL A 295 3.05 13.89 -12.78
CA VAL A 295 3.08 13.20 -11.49
C VAL A 295 4.18 12.15 -11.53
N ASP A 296 5.10 12.23 -10.58
CA ASP A 296 6.13 11.24 -10.35
C ASP A 296 5.52 10.05 -9.58
N VAL A 297 6.06 8.84 -9.75
CA VAL A 297 5.59 7.65 -9.03
C VAL A 297 6.74 7.05 -8.24
N VAL A 298 6.49 6.77 -6.97
CA VAL A 298 7.32 5.93 -6.12
C VAL A 298 6.55 4.68 -5.76
N LEU A 299 7.19 3.53 -5.93
CA LEU A 299 6.63 2.23 -5.61
C LEU A 299 7.58 1.50 -4.66
N ARG A 300 7.08 1.07 -3.50
CA ARG A 300 7.78 0.22 -2.55
C ARG A 300 7.30 -1.22 -2.70
N PHE A 301 8.18 -2.12 -3.09
CA PHE A 301 7.90 -3.55 -3.15
C PHE A 301 8.36 -4.24 -1.86
N VAL A 302 7.41 -4.85 -1.14
CA VAL A 302 7.58 -5.48 0.16
C VAL A 302 7.27 -6.97 0.02
N THR A 303 8.23 -7.82 0.35
CA THR A 303 8.02 -9.27 0.37
C THR A 303 8.98 -9.90 1.37
N ASN A 304 8.63 -11.08 1.87
CA ASN A 304 9.57 -11.91 2.62
C ASN A 304 10.45 -12.68 1.62
N GLY A 305 11.76 -12.43 1.67
CA GLY A 305 12.73 -13.10 0.78
C GLY A 305 13.08 -14.52 1.23
N ALA A 306 12.70 -14.89 2.45
CA ALA A 306 12.95 -16.20 3.00
C ALA A 306 12.03 -17.27 2.41
N SER A 307 12.61 -18.43 2.10
CA SER A 307 11.83 -19.65 1.91
C SER A 307 11.15 -20.06 3.21
N GLY A 308 10.02 -20.74 3.11
CA GLY A 308 9.31 -21.35 4.22
C GLY A 308 10.11 -22.42 4.95
N LYS A 309 11.27 -22.83 4.40
CA LYS A 309 12.26 -23.71 5.04
C LYS A 309 13.24 -22.94 5.94
N SER A 310 13.36 -21.62 5.75
CA SER A 310 14.19 -20.78 6.61
C SER A 310 13.50 -20.62 7.95
N LYS A 311 14.15 -21.14 9.01
CA LYS A 311 13.74 -20.98 10.41
C LYS A 311 14.20 -19.65 11.00
N THR A 312 14.54 -18.66 10.17
CA THR A 312 15.05 -17.38 10.64
C THR A 312 13.91 -16.38 10.76
N ASP A 313 13.55 -16.16 12.01
CA ASP A 313 12.37 -15.48 12.51
C ASP A 313 12.60 -13.96 12.47
N GLY A 314 11.94 -13.24 11.56
CA GLY A 314 11.89 -11.78 11.63
C GLY A 314 11.69 -11.05 10.30
N GLU A 315 11.99 -11.66 9.14
CA GLU A 315 11.73 -11.01 7.85
C GLU A 315 10.24 -10.79 7.61
N GLY A 316 9.40 -11.77 7.97
CA GLY A 316 7.95 -11.65 7.91
C GLY A 316 7.43 -10.47 8.74
N GLY A 317 7.88 -10.33 9.99
CA GLY A 317 7.51 -9.19 10.84
C GLY A 317 7.94 -7.84 10.28
N ARG A 318 9.15 -7.75 9.70
CA ARG A 318 9.62 -6.53 9.03
C ARG A 318 8.81 -6.22 7.77
N ALA A 319 8.45 -7.22 6.98
CA ALA A 319 7.59 -7.09 5.81
C ALA A 319 6.18 -6.63 6.20
N ALA A 320 5.58 -7.24 7.22
CA ALA A 320 4.28 -6.84 7.75
C ALA A 320 4.28 -5.40 8.24
N ASN A 321 5.29 -5.00 9.03
CA ASN A 321 5.40 -3.62 9.51
C ASN A 321 5.58 -2.62 8.36
N ALA A 322 6.41 -2.94 7.36
CA ALA A 322 6.59 -2.12 6.15
C ALA A 322 5.30 -2.00 5.33
N TYR A 323 4.55 -3.09 5.20
CA TYR A 323 3.28 -3.08 4.49
C TYR A 323 2.21 -2.29 5.26
N LEU A 324 2.13 -2.45 6.58
CA LEU A 324 1.21 -1.67 7.43
C LEU A 324 1.52 -0.17 7.35
N GLU A 325 2.79 0.22 7.39
CA GLU A 325 3.23 1.60 7.17
C GLU A 325 2.72 2.11 5.80
N GLY A 326 2.91 1.34 4.74
CA GLY A 326 2.36 1.65 3.42
C GLY A 326 0.83 1.76 3.40
N MET A 327 0.11 0.88 4.10
CA MET A 327 -1.34 1.01 4.23
C MET A 327 -1.75 2.30 4.95
N GLN A 328 -0.93 2.83 5.87
CA GLN A 328 -1.20 4.07 6.60
C GLN A 328 -0.81 5.32 5.79
N SER A 329 0.30 5.30 5.07
CA SER A 329 0.93 6.50 4.51
C SER A 329 1.06 6.53 2.98
N SER A 330 0.89 5.42 2.27
CA SER A 330 0.88 5.44 0.80
C SER A 330 -0.50 5.85 0.28
N ASP A 331 -0.53 6.40 -0.93
CA ASP A 331 -1.80 6.69 -1.62
C ASP A 331 -2.46 5.39 -2.09
N VAL A 332 -1.64 4.39 -2.44
CA VAL A 332 -2.06 3.05 -2.85
C VAL A 332 -1.34 1.99 -2.01
N SER A 333 -2.11 1.03 -1.48
CA SER A 333 -1.56 -0.21 -0.92
C SER A 333 -2.15 -1.41 -1.62
N TYR A 334 -1.32 -2.31 -2.12
CA TYR A 334 -1.74 -3.53 -2.81
C TYR A 334 -1.15 -4.74 -2.10
N TYR A 335 -1.97 -5.71 -1.73
CA TYR A 335 -1.51 -7.00 -1.22
C TYR A 335 -1.86 -8.09 -2.22
N ALA A 336 -0.86 -8.87 -2.65
CA ALA A 336 -1.00 -10.15 -3.34
C ALA A 336 -0.62 -11.27 -2.37
N GLY A 337 -1.52 -12.23 -2.12
CA GLY A 337 -1.18 -13.41 -1.32
C GLY A 337 -2.38 -14.05 -0.64
N HIS A 338 -2.12 -14.87 0.38
CA HIS A 338 -3.20 -15.57 1.07
C HIS A 338 -3.96 -14.67 2.03
N GLY A 339 -5.29 -14.79 2.03
CA GLY A 339 -6.14 -14.13 3.02
C GLY A 339 -6.10 -14.76 4.41
N ARG A 340 -5.68 -16.04 4.45
CA ARG A 340 -5.65 -16.98 5.60
C ARG A 340 -6.86 -16.86 6.52
N TYR A 341 -7.99 -17.41 6.09
CA TYR A 341 -9.23 -17.41 6.90
C TYR A 341 -9.67 -16.00 7.32
N GLY A 342 -9.40 -15.02 6.47
CA GLY A 342 -9.66 -13.61 6.76
C GLY A 342 -8.82 -13.05 7.92
N SER A 343 -7.78 -13.73 8.38
CA SER A 343 -6.95 -13.24 9.48
C SER A 343 -6.10 -12.04 9.07
N GLY A 344 -5.52 -12.01 7.86
CA GLY A 344 -4.87 -10.80 7.35
C GLY A 344 -3.81 -11.03 6.29
N PRO A 345 -3.32 -9.95 5.64
CA PRO A 345 -2.10 -9.99 4.88
C PRO A 345 -1.02 -10.67 5.71
N ASP A 346 -0.28 -11.55 5.07
CA ASP A 346 0.60 -12.43 5.77
C ASP A 346 1.94 -12.60 5.05
N PHE A 347 3.02 -12.47 5.80
CA PHE A 347 4.39 -12.47 5.28
C PHE A 347 5.25 -13.56 5.90
N ASP A 348 4.71 -14.44 6.74
CA ASP A 348 5.43 -15.57 7.32
C ASP A 348 4.65 -16.89 7.29
N ARG A 349 5.41 -17.96 7.57
CA ARG A 349 4.85 -19.28 7.78
C ARG A 349 4.21 -19.33 9.17
N ASN A 350 2.91 -19.16 9.23
CA ASN A 350 2.18 -18.98 10.50
C ASN A 350 1.87 -20.25 11.30
N MET A 351 1.86 -21.41 10.66
CA MET A 351 1.39 -22.65 11.31
C MET A 351 2.28 -23.83 10.95
N ARG A 352 3.08 -24.27 11.93
CA ARG A 352 3.71 -25.59 11.98
C ARG A 352 3.28 -26.27 13.26
N PHE A 353 3.37 -27.59 13.32
CA PHE A 353 2.97 -28.33 14.52
C PHE A 353 3.93 -29.47 14.81
N GLN A 354 4.03 -29.82 16.08
CA GLN A 354 4.67 -31.04 16.55
C GLN A 354 3.66 -31.82 17.38
N THR A 355 3.50 -33.11 17.14
CA THR A 355 2.91 -34.02 18.13
C THR A 355 4.02 -34.59 18.99
N LEU A 356 3.74 -34.72 20.29
CA LEU A 356 4.70 -35.22 21.27
C LEU A 356 4.18 -36.52 21.87
N ASN A 357 5.09 -37.45 22.14
CA ASN A 357 4.78 -38.68 22.85
C ASN A 357 4.60 -38.41 24.37
N ALA A 358 4.30 -39.45 25.16
CA ALA A 358 4.11 -39.33 26.60
C ALA A 358 5.37 -38.87 27.39
N LYS A 359 6.56 -38.97 26.79
CA LYS A 359 7.83 -38.49 27.36
C LYS A 359 8.14 -37.04 26.96
N GLY A 360 7.34 -36.44 26.09
CA GLY A 360 7.56 -35.12 25.53
C GLY A 360 8.49 -35.10 24.31
N ASP A 361 8.91 -36.26 23.79
CA ASP A 361 9.71 -36.31 22.57
C ASP A 361 8.83 -36.05 21.33
N VAL A 362 9.40 -35.40 20.33
CA VAL A 362 8.72 -35.16 19.05
C VAL A 362 8.45 -36.49 18.36
N GLU A 363 7.17 -36.78 18.15
CA GLU A 363 6.70 -37.95 17.41
C GLU A 363 6.58 -37.64 15.91
N LYS A 364 6.00 -36.48 15.57
CA LYS A 364 5.81 -36.05 14.19
C LYS A 364 5.78 -34.53 14.07
N GLU A 365 6.41 -34.01 13.01
CA GLU A 365 6.28 -32.61 12.62
C GLU A 365 5.31 -32.46 11.45
N TYR A 366 4.56 -31.36 11.45
CA TYR A 366 3.61 -31.00 10.41
C TYR A 366 3.93 -29.60 9.92
N ASP A 367 4.28 -29.51 8.63
CA ASP A 367 4.47 -28.24 7.93
C ASP A 367 3.19 -27.78 7.22
N ASP A 368 2.12 -28.57 7.28
CA ASP A 368 0.82 -28.26 6.70
C ASP A 368 -0.27 -28.67 7.70
N TYR A 369 -1.11 -27.71 8.07
CA TYR A 369 -2.19 -27.94 9.03
C TYR A 369 -3.22 -28.93 8.49
N SER A 370 -3.37 -29.07 7.17
CA SER A 370 -4.34 -30.00 6.56
C SER A 370 -3.95 -31.46 6.77
N VAL A 371 -2.64 -31.74 6.84
CA VAL A 371 -2.11 -33.07 7.18
C VAL A 371 -2.37 -33.37 8.65
N LEU A 372 -2.16 -32.39 9.55
CA LEU A 372 -2.48 -32.53 10.97
C LEU A 372 -4.00 -32.74 11.17
N GLU A 373 -4.80 -31.83 10.61
CA GLU A 373 -6.13 -32.05 10.03
C GLU A 373 -6.63 -33.51 10.06
N LYS A 374 -6.18 -34.19 9.02
CA LYS A 374 -6.55 -35.54 8.66
C LYS A 374 -6.15 -36.56 9.72
N ASP A 375 -4.96 -36.42 10.30
CA ASP A 375 -4.47 -37.35 11.32
C ASP A 375 -5.26 -37.23 12.62
N LEU A 376 -5.57 -36.01 13.06
CA LEU A 376 -6.41 -35.77 14.24
C LEU A 376 -7.87 -36.18 14.01
N ALA A 377 -8.39 -36.02 12.79
CA ALA A 377 -9.71 -36.52 12.43
C ALA A 377 -9.78 -38.05 12.52
N ALA A 378 -8.74 -38.75 12.04
CA ALA A 378 -8.65 -40.21 12.14
C ALA A 378 -8.58 -40.68 13.61
N GLU A 379 -7.80 -40.00 14.45
CA GLU A 379 -7.75 -40.25 15.89
C GLU A 379 -9.10 -40.02 16.58
N GLY A 380 -9.80 -38.95 16.21
CA GLY A 380 -11.09 -38.56 16.79
C GLY A 380 -12.25 -39.50 16.41
N ALA A 381 -12.14 -40.25 15.31
CA ALA A 381 -13.22 -41.05 14.74
C ALA A 381 -13.86 -42.02 15.74
N ALA A 382 -13.04 -42.74 16.52
CA ALA A 382 -13.53 -43.71 17.52
C ALA A 382 -14.31 -43.06 18.67
N THR A 383 -14.00 -41.78 18.99
CA THR A 383 -14.62 -41.03 20.09
C THR A 383 -15.64 -40.00 19.59
N LYS A 384 -15.92 -39.97 18.28
CA LYS A 384 -16.78 -38.96 17.62
C LYS A 384 -16.36 -37.52 17.92
N ARG A 385 -15.06 -37.28 18.11
CA ARG A 385 -14.49 -35.93 18.28
C ARG A 385 -14.11 -35.37 16.91
N SER A 386 -14.31 -34.07 16.71
CA SER A 386 -13.73 -33.36 15.55
C SER A 386 -12.21 -33.27 15.70
N ALA A 387 -11.50 -33.06 14.57
CA ALA A 387 -10.06 -32.82 14.59
C ALA A 387 -9.67 -31.69 15.55
N TRP A 388 -10.45 -30.60 15.56
CA TRP A 388 -10.23 -29.48 16.48
C TRP A 388 -10.40 -29.87 17.96
N ALA A 389 -11.41 -30.67 18.29
CA ALA A 389 -11.61 -31.15 19.67
C ALA A 389 -10.47 -32.09 20.12
N VAL A 390 -9.92 -32.91 19.21
CA VAL A 390 -8.72 -33.72 19.49
C VAL A 390 -7.50 -32.83 19.68
N TYR A 391 -7.28 -31.83 18.82
CA TYR A 391 -6.21 -30.84 18.97
C TYR A 391 -6.27 -30.15 20.33
N GLN A 392 -7.43 -29.64 20.74
CA GLN A 392 -7.60 -28.99 22.04
C GLN A 392 -7.28 -29.93 23.22
N ALA A 393 -7.71 -31.20 23.12
CA ALA A 393 -7.39 -32.20 24.13
C ALA A 393 -5.88 -32.48 24.21
N ARG A 394 -5.20 -32.64 23.06
CA ARG A 394 -3.75 -32.81 22.99
C ARG A 394 -2.99 -31.56 23.47
N SER A 395 -3.46 -30.36 23.13
CA SER A 395 -2.84 -29.09 23.50
C SER A 395 -2.87 -28.92 25.01
N LYS A 396 -4.04 -29.19 25.63
CA LYS A 396 -4.19 -29.22 27.09
C LYS A 396 -3.32 -30.28 27.76
N ALA A 397 -3.09 -31.43 27.11
CA ALA A 397 -2.22 -32.48 27.62
C ALA A 397 -0.73 -32.23 27.36
N GLY A 398 -0.37 -31.17 26.61
CA GLY A 398 1.00 -30.92 26.18
C GLY A 398 1.53 -31.94 25.16
N THR A 399 0.66 -32.66 24.44
CA THR A 399 1.04 -33.67 23.42
C THR A 399 0.88 -33.18 21.99
N VAL A 400 0.54 -31.90 21.81
CA VAL A 400 0.70 -31.18 20.56
C VAL A 400 1.20 -29.77 20.87
N LYS A 401 2.13 -29.28 20.05
CA LYS A 401 2.68 -27.94 20.13
C LYS A 401 2.55 -27.26 18.79
N MET A 402 1.94 -26.08 18.79
CA MET A 402 1.99 -25.18 17.64
C MET A 402 3.36 -24.48 17.62
N LEU A 403 4.02 -24.55 16.48
CA LEU A 403 5.29 -23.91 16.18
C LEU A 403 5.02 -22.79 15.17
N GLY A 404 5.40 -21.57 15.51
CA GLY A 404 5.23 -20.44 14.61
C GLY A 404 5.40 -19.12 15.37
N VAL A 405 6.15 -18.21 14.77
CA VAL A 405 6.03 -16.79 15.07
C VAL A 405 5.04 -16.26 14.04
N ASN A 406 3.93 -15.64 14.46
CA ASN A 406 3.02 -14.97 13.52
C ASN A 406 3.44 -13.51 13.35
N GLU A 407 4.73 -13.23 13.34
CA GLU A 407 5.20 -11.85 13.32
C GLU A 407 4.77 -11.12 12.05
N GLY A 408 4.70 -11.83 10.93
CA GLY A 408 4.32 -11.38 9.60
C GLY A 408 2.82 -11.31 9.34
N ASN A 409 1.96 -11.79 10.24
CA ASN A 409 0.52 -11.62 10.08
C ASN A 409 0.07 -10.22 10.56
N LEU A 410 -0.60 -9.50 9.66
CA LEU A 410 -1.33 -8.27 9.98
C LEU A 410 -2.78 -8.59 10.30
N MET A 411 -3.08 -8.92 11.57
CA MET A 411 -4.42 -9.32 11.99
C MET A 411 -5.49 -8.28 11.59
N MET A 412 -6.26 -8.53 10.54
CA MET A 412 -7.30 -7.65 10.00
C MET A 412 -8.62 -7.84 10.71
N ASN A 413 -8.95 -9.07 11.12
CA ASN A 413 -10.24 -9.38 11.72
C ASN A 413 -10.05 -9.79 13.20
N PRO A 414 -10.80 -9.19 14.14
CA PRO A 414 -10.73 -9.57 15.55
C PRO A 414 -11.33 -10.95 15.85
N THR A 415 -12.22 -11.43 14.99
CA THR A 415 -13.00 -12.65 15.18
C THR A 415 -12.78 -13.62 14.04
N ASN A 416 -12.66 -14.90 14.35
CA ASN A 416 -12.57 -15.96 13.34
C ASN A 416 -13.90 -16.11 12.58
N ALA A 417 -13.95 -15.63 11.34
CA ALA A 417 -15.10 -15.81 10.45
C ALA A 417 -15.28 -17.27 9.99
N HIS A 418 -14.25 -18.10 10.16
CA HIS A 418 -14.18 -19.50 9.74
C HIS A 418 -14.01 -20.42 10.96
N SER A 419 -14.83 -20.21 11.99
CA SER A 419 -14.79 -21.01 13.22
C SER A 419 -15.19 -22.48 13.04
N GLY A 420 -15.80 -22.82 11.90
CA GLY A 420 -16.08 -24.20 11.49
C GLY A 420 -14.88 -24.94 10.88
N GLU A 421 -13.81 -24.24 10.53
CA GLU A 421 -12.65 -24.82 9.84
C GLU A 421 -11.47 -24.99 10.82
N PHE A 422 -10.75 -26.12 10.75
CA PHE A 422 -9.61 -26.39 11.62
C PHE A 422 -8.53 -25.32 11.50
N GLY A 423 -8.10 -25.01 10.27
CA GLY A 423 -7.05 -24.03 10.05
C GLY A 423 -7.44 -22.61 10.48
N GLY A 424 -8.72 -22.23 10.35
CA GLY A 424 -9.21 -20.96 10.89
C GLY A 424 -9.07 -20.90 12.42
N ASN A 425 -9.46 -21.96 13.12
CA ASN A 425 -9.31 -22.04 14.57
C ASN A 425 -7.84 -22.06 15.01
N ALA A 426 -7.01 -22.86 14.35
CA ALA A 426 -5.57 -22.93 14.61
C ALA A 426 -4.89 -21.57 14.41
N MET A 427 -5.19 -20.88 13.30
CA MET A 427 -4.64 -19.56 13.00
C MET A 427 -4.99 -18.53 14.08
N TYR A 428 -6.26 -18.46 14.50
CA TYR A 428 -6.67 -17.49 15.52
C TYR A 428 -6.19 -17.85 16.93
N GLU A 429 -5.99 -19.13 17.25
CA GLU A 429 -5.29 -19.54 18.48
C GLU A 429 -3.82 -19.08 18.45
N SER A 430 -3.16 -19.26 17.31
CA SER A 430 -1.78 -18.82 17.06
C SER A 430 -1.62 -17.30 17.30
N LEU A 431 -2.48 -16.50 16.67
CA LEU A 431 -2.47 -15.03 16.80
C LEU A 431 -2.69 -14.56 18.24
N LYS A 432 -3.66 -15.16 18.94
CA LYS A 432 -3.95 -14.83 20.34
C LYS A 432 -2.78 -15.17 21.25
N THR A 433 -2.17 -16.33 21.04
CA THR A 433 -1.00 -16.78 21.82
C THR A 433 0.20 -15.86 21.58
N ALA A 434 0.38 -15.39 20.34
CA ALA A 434 1.39 -14.38 19.98
C ALA A 434 1.05 -12.96 20.46
N GLY A 435 -0.09 -12.75 21.14
CA GLY A 435 -0.51 -11.43 21.62
C GLY A 435 -0.82 -10.42 20.52
N LYS A 436 -1.11 -10.89 19.30
CA LYS A 436 -1.43 -10.03 18.16
C LYS A 436 -2.73 -9.28 18.40
N LYS A 437 -2.72 -8.00 18.00
CA LYS A 437 -3.87 -7.12 18.05
C LYS A 437 -4.33 -6.84 16.63
N PRO A 438 -5.64 -6.68 16.41
CA PRO A 438 -6.13 -6.26 15.11
C PRO A 438 -5.55 -4.90 14.71
N VAL A 439 -5.12 -4.77 13.44
CA VAL A 439 -4.71 -3.48 12.87
C VAL A 439 -5.91 -2.64 12.45
N THR A 440 -7.12 -3.22 12.44
CA THR A 440 -8.40 -2.57 12.13
C THR A 440 -9.18 -2.23 13.41
N GLY A 441 -10.31 -1.54 13.23
CA GLY A 441 -11.19 -1.11 14.31
C GLY A 441 -10.81 0.28 14.84
N LYS A 442 -11.53 0.74 15.87
CA LYS A 442 -11.40 2.12 16.40
C LYS A 442 -9.98 2.48 16.82
N ASP A 443 -9.30 1.53 17.47
CA ASP A 443 -7.94 1.72 18.00
C ASP A 443 -6.88 1.04 17.13
N GLY A 444 -7.29 0.49 15.98
CA GLY A 444 -6.41 -0.19 15.04
C GLY A 444 -5.48 0.79 14.32
N ALA A 445 -4.22 0.37 14.13
CA ALA A 445 -3.20 1.16 13.47
C ALA A 445 -3.62 1.65 12.06
N LEU A 446 -4.42 0.88 11.32
CA LEU A 446 -4.87 1.24 9.97
C LEU A 446 -5.68 2.55 9.92
N GLY A 447 -6.38 2.89 11.00
CA GLY A 447 -7.14 4.14 11.11
C GLY A 447 -6.28 5.37 11.40
N GLN A 448 -5.03 5.15 11.83
CA GLN A 448 -4.03 6.18 12.09
C GLN A 448 -3.33 6.55 10.77
N THR A 449 -3.99 7.38 9.98
CA THR A 449 -3.50 7.87 8.69
C THR A 449 -3.60 9.39 8.64
N ASP A 450 -2.64 10.02 7.99
CA ASP A 450 -2.68 11.43 7.61
C ASP A 450 -3.27 11.62 6.19
N LYS A 451 -3.52 10.52 5.47
CA LYS A 451 -4.06 10.56 4.12
C LYS A 451 -5.56 10.84 4.13
N PRO A 452 -6.03 11.84 3.36
CA PRO A 452 -7.45 12.12 3.22
C PRO A 452 -8.17 11.07 2.37
N TYR A 453 -7.42 10.35 1.53
CA TYR A 453 -7.93 9.29 0.67
C TYR A 453 -6.85 8.24 0.39
N ARG A 454 -7.25 6.96 0.31
CA ARG A 454 -6.37 5.83 -0.04
C ARG A 454 -7.06 4.83 -0.98
N LEU A 455 -6.29 4.17 -1.84
CA LEU A 455 -6.73 2.98 -2.59
C LEU A 455 -6.08 1.73 -2.00
N MET A 456 -6.89 0.85 -1.43
CA MET A 456 -6.44 -0.42 -0.86
C MET A 456 -6.91 -1.57 -1.75
N VAL A 457 -5.99 -2.42 -2.18
CA VAL A 457 -6.27 -3.61 -2.96
C VAL A 457 -5.82 -4.83 -2.20
N PHE A 458 -6.71 -5.80 -2.05
CA PHE A 458 -6.42 -7.10 -1.46
C PHE A 458 -6.74 -8.19 -2.49
N ASP A 459 -5.69 -8.63 -3.19
CA ASP A 459 -5.70 -9.61 -4.25
C ASP A 459 -5.23 -10.95 -3.69
N GLY A 460 -6.15 -11.89 -3.53
CA GLY A 460 -5.89 -13.13 -2.82
C GLY A 460 -7.13 -13.91 -2.45
N CYS A 461 -6.91 -15.20 -2.17
CA CYS A 461 -7.96 -16.08 -1.67
C CYS A 461 -8.52 -15.54 -0.34
N ARG A 462 -9.85 -15.35 -0.27
CA ARG A 462 -10.59 -14.95 0.94
C ARG A 462 -10.28 -13.54 1.48
N THR A 463 -9.70 -12.65 0.68
CA THR A 463 -9.47 -11.25 1.09
C THR A 463 -10.76 -10.45 1.27
N GLN A 464 -11.88 -10.90 0.68
CA GLN A 464 -13.19 -10.30 0.90
C GLN A 464 -13.60 -10.27 2.39
N ASP A 465 -13.05 -11.19 3.20
CA ASP A 465 -13.33 -11.26 4.64
C ASP A 465 -12.81 -10.03 5.39
N TYR A 466 -11.83 -9.30 4.84
CA TYR A 466 -11.31 -8.09 5.46
C TYR A 466 -12.30 -6.93 5.38
N LYS A 467 -13.18 -6.94 4.37
CA LYS A 467 -13.98 -5.78 3.97
C LYS A 467 -14.74 -5.19 5.14
N LYS A 468 -15.39 -6.02 5.96
CA LYS A 468 -16.16 -5.55 7.11
C LYS A 468 -15.28 -4.79 8.12
N SER A 469 -14.14 -5.36 8.51
CA SER A 469 -13.27 -4.75 9.52
C SER A 469 -12.50 -3.54 8.96
N VAL A 470 -12.04 -3.61 7.72
CA VAL A 470 -11.47 -2.45 7.03
C VAL A 470 -12.49 -1.31 7.00
N ARG A 471 -13.73 -1.55 6.57
CA ARG A 471 -14.76 -0.51 6.50
C ARG A 471 -15.25 -0.02 7.87
N GLY A 472 -15.13 -0.83 8.91
CA GLY A 472 -15.41 -0.46 10.30
C GLY A 472 -14.28 0.33 10.98
N THR A 473 -13.14 0.52 10.31
CA THR A 473 -12.01 1.29 10.81
C THR A 473 -12.23 2.80 10.56
N PRO A 474 -11.78 3.70 11.44
CA PRO A 474 -11.78 5.13 11.13
C PRO A 474 -10.98 5.44 9.86
N ASN A 475 -11.39 6.46 9.09
CA ASN A 475 -10.67 6.93 7.89
C ASN A 475 -10.50 5.88 6.78
N THR A 476 -11.39 4.89 6.70
CA THR A 476 -11.45 3.86 5.64
C THR A 476 -12.87 3.66 5.12
N SER A 477 -13.77 4.62 5.38
CA SER A 477 -15.13 4.61 4.82
C SER A 477 -15.08 4.71 3.29
N VAL A 478 -16.20 4.51 2.61
CA VAL A 478 -16.27 4.68 1.14
C VAL A 478 -15.88 6.09 0.66
N LYS A 479 -15.90 7.09 1.55
CA LYS A 479 -15.47 8.47 1.26
C LYS A 479 -13.96 8.66 1.41
N ASP A 480 -13.34 7.86 2.28
CA ASP A 480 -11.94 7.99 2.70
C ASP A 480 -11.04 6.94 2.08
N ALA A 481 -11.61 5.85 1.56
CA ALA A 481 -10.85 4.82 0.86
C ALA A 481 -11.68 4.10 -0.21
N SER A 482 -11.04 3.78 -1.33
CA SER A 482 -11.49 2.69 -2.19
C SER A 482 -10.85 1.40 -1.71
N VAL A 483 -11.66 0.35 -1.60
CA VAL A 483 -11.20 -1.00 -1.24
C VAL A 483 -11.62 -1.91 -2.38
N ILE A 484 -10.64 -2.52 -3.04
CA ILE A 484 -10.83 -3.56 -4.04
C ILE A 484 -10.41 -4.87 -3.39
N ASP A 485 -11.33 -5.82 -3.35
CA ASP A 485 -11.14 -7.15 -2.81
C ASP A 485 -11.42 -8.18 -3.90
N THR A 486 -10.64 -9.24 -3.95
CA THR A 486 -10.96 -10.41 -4.77
C THR A 486 -11.96 -11.33 -4.09
N THR A 487 -12.86 -11.89 -4.89
CA THR A 487 -13.84 -12.90 -4.46
C THR A 487 -13.59 -14.26 -5.10
N ARG A 488 -12.52 -14.39 -5.90
CA ARG A 488 -12.15 -15.61 -6.61
C ARG A 488 -10.79 -16.12 -6.15
N VAL A 489 -10.48 -17.35 -6.56
CA VAL A 489 -9.15 -17.93 -6.43
C VAL A 489 -8.19 -17.14 -7.34
N THR A 490 -7.02 -16.80 -6.80
CA THR A 490 -5.92 -16.17 -7.54
C THR A 490 -4.79 -17.19 -7.69
N TYR A 491 -4.04 -17.11 -8.79
CA TYR A 491 -2.94 -18.03 -9.07
C TYR A 491 -1.61 -17.29 -9.08
N TRP A 492 -0.63 -17.80 -8.33
CA TRP A 492 0.73 -17.27 -8.27
C TRP A 492 1.41 -17.10 -9.64
N GLY A 493 1.04 -17.95 -10.61
CA GLY A 493 1.54 -17.85 -11.98
C GLY A 493 1.16 -16.54 -12.69
N ASP A 494 0.03 -15.95 -12.31
CA ASP A 494 -0.60 -14.80 -12.95
C ASP A 494 -0.35 -13.48 -12.20
N GLU A 495 0.19 -13.53 -10.97
CA GLU A 495 0.34 -12.37 -10.07
C GLU A 495 1.16 -11.23 -10.69
N ALA A 496 2.25 -11.56 -11.38
CA ALA A 496 3.10 -10.54 -12.02
C ALA A 496 2.34 -9.77 -13.13
N GLU A 497 1.52 -10.47 -13.92
CA GLU A 497 0.69 -9.82 -14.94
C GLU A 497 -0.47 -9.05 -14.32
N THR A 498 -1.09 -9.58 -13.27
CA THR A 498 -2.21 -8.97 -12.56
C THR A 498 -1.79 -7.66 -11.89
N ILE A 499 -0.70 -7.68 -11.12
CA ILE A 499 -0.10 -6.47 -10.52
C ILE A 499 0.30 -5.48 -11.62
N GLY A 500 0.90 -5.97 -12.71
CA GLY A 500 1.25 -5.14 -13.85
C GLY A 500 0.03 -4.43 -14.45
N ALA A 501 -1.07 -5.15 -14.66
CA ALA A 501 -2.31 -4.61 -15.19
C ALA A 501 -2.98 -3.61 -14.23
N PHE A 502 -2.88 -3.86 -12.92
CA PHE A 502 -3.30 -2.90 -11.90
C PHE A 502 -2.50 -1.59 -11.98
N ILE A 503 -1.17 -1.67 -12.01
CA ILE A 503 -0.29 -0.49 -12.13
C ILE A 503 -0.65 0.28 -13.41
N ASP A 504 -0.75 -0.40 -14.55
CA ASP A 504 -1.12 0.24 -15.82
C ASP A 504 -2.48 0.93 -15.74
N GLY A 505 -3.44 0.33 -15.03
CA GLY A 505 -4.75 0.93 -14.80
C GLY A 505 -4.69 2.18 -13.91
N VAL A 506 -3.91 2.16 -12.84
CA VAL A 506 -3.72 3.33 -11.95
C VAL A 506 -3.03 4.46 -12.70
N LEU A 507 -1.97 4.16 -13.47
CA LEU A 507 -1.27 5.16 -14.29
C LEU A 507 -2.16 5.74 -15.41
N ALA A 508 -3.11 4.94 -15.92
CA ALA A 508 -4.13 5.37 -16.88
C ALA A 508 -5.35 6.01 -16.21
N THR A 509 -5.36 6.18 -14.88
CA THR A 509 -6.46 6.77 -14.11
C THR A 509 -7.82 6.08 -14.31
N GLU A 510 -7.79 4.75 -14.43
CA GLU A 510 -8.98 3.93 -14.62
C GLU A 510 -9.94 4.00 -13.41
N SER A 511 -11.23 3.78 -13.66
CA SER A 511 -12.22 3.60 -12.59
C SER A 511 -11.95 2.32 -11.79
N SER A 512 -12.51 2.19 -10.58
CA SER A 512 -12.40 0.93 -9.81
C SER A 512 -12.85 -0.29 -10.60
N LYS A 513 -13.94 -0.17 -11.38
CA LYS A 513 -14.42 -1.24 -12.26
C LYS A 513 -13.42 -1.55 -13.38
N GLY A 514 -12.78 -0.52 -13.94
CA GLY A 514 -11.72 -0.68 -14.93
C GLY A 514 -10.49 -1.38 -14.37
N LEU A 515 -10.06 -1.03 -13.16
CA LEU A 515 -8.96 -1.70 -12.46
C LEU A 515 -9.28 -3.17 -12.22
N THR A 516 -10.43 -3.47 -11.61
CA THR A 516 -10.88 -4.85 -11.38
C THR A 516 -10.97 -5.60 -12.70
N GLY A 517 -11.59 -5.05 -13.74
CA GLY A 517 -11.70 -5.71 -15.05
C GLY A 517 -10.34 -6.02 -15.69
N LYS A 518 -9.32 -5.15 -15.53
CA LYS A 518 -7.96 -5.41 -16.02
C LYS A 518 -7.24 -6.49 -15.22
N MET A 519 -7.36 -6.47 -13.90
CA MET A 519 -6.82 -7.53 -13.03
C MET A 519 -7.50 -8.87 -13.35
N ASP A 520 -8.82 -8.86 -13.51
CA ASP A 520 -9.65 -10.02 -13.86
C ASP A 520 -9.26 -10.66 -15.17
N ALA A 521 -8.94 -9.86 -16.19
CA ALA A 521 -8.50 -10.37 -17.47
C ALA A 521 -7.13 -11.08 -17.43
N LYS A 522 -6.38 -10.95 -16.33
CA LYS A 522 -5.06 -11.56 -16.14
C LYS A 522 -5.06 -12.80 -15.28
N GLN A 523 -6.09 -13.01 -14.48
CA GLN A 523 -6.20 -14.19 -13.64
C GLN A 523 -6.94 -15.31 -14.38
N GLN A 524 -6.39 -16.52 -14.28
CA GLN A 524 -7.09 -17.72 -14.72
C GLN A 524 -8.38 -17.88 -13.91
N VAL A 525 -9.48 -18.14 -14.61
CA VAL A 525 -10.76 -18.47 -13.98
C VAL A 525 -10.79 -19.97 -13.73
N ASP A 526 -10.69 -20.38 -12.48
CA ASP A 526 -10.96 -21.76 -12.12
C ASP A 526 -12.46 -22.05 -12.26
N THR A 527 -12.85 -22.62 -13.39
CA THR A 527 -14.24 -23.05 -13.61
C THR A 527 -14.59 -24.32 -12.83
N SER A 528 -13.61 -25.03 -12.28
CA SER A 528 -13.79 -26.26 -11.52
C SER A 528 -14.04 -25.98 -10.03
N SER A 529 -13.55 -24.86 -9.53
CA SER A 529 -13.79 -24.41 -8.15
C SER A 529 -15.04 -23.54 -8.06
N ALA A 530 -16.20 -24.07 -8.44
CA ALA A 530 -17.46 -23.56 -7.92
C ALA A 530 -17.49 -23.83 -6.41
N PHE A 531 -16.70 -23.05 -5.66
CA PHE A 531 -16.73 -23.03 -4.22
C PHE A 531 -18.14 -22.62 -3.84
N GLU A 532 -18.90 -23.60 -3.34
CA GLU A 532 -20.16 -23.38 -2.65
C GLU A 532 -19.86 -22.54 -1.40
N PHE A 533 -19.84 -21.22 -1.57
CA PHE A 533 -20.05 -20.28 -0.47
C PHE A 533 -21.55 -20.34 -0.13
N SER A 534 -21.97 -21.42 0.53
CA SER A 534 -23.28 -21.55 1.16
C SER A 534 -23.18 -21.26 2.66
#